data_AF-V5I9U3-F1
#
_entry.id   AF-V5I9U3-F1
#
_cell.length_a   1.000
_cell.length_b   1.000
_cell.length_c   1.000
_cell.angle_alpha   90.00
_cell.angle_beta   90.00
_cell.angle_gamma   90.00
#
_symmetry.space_group_name_H-M   'P 1'
#
loop_
_entity.id
_entity.type
_entity.pdbx_description
1 polymer ?
#
loop_
_entity_poly.entity_id
_entity_poly.type
_entity_poly.pdbx_seq_one_letter_code
_entity_poly.pdbx_strand_id
1 'polypeptide(L)'
;AVSKINKKCNVTLKSLNCEYTTTISCLVLQNITGDLPSIKVDTKQFNIPGNIKLADPSFYQPNKIDILIEADLFWNLLCVGQISAGANKPVLQKTKLGWIVSGPVNIQYPTKIQCNFSENIDIQQQLFRFWEIEETATKALSEEENACEVYFQKTTTRDSSGRFTVSIPFKDSLHKLGDSREQATRRFMSLEKRLQSDHKFKEQYIQFMTEYIELGHMSKVTDVNDSSADSISCFLPHQGVLREDSLTTKLRIVFDASAVMSSGCSLNSLQMVGPTI
;
A
#
# COMPACT_ATOMS: atom_id res chain seq x y z
N ALA A 1 -14.80 10.68 -4.12
CA ALA A 1 -15.60 11.83 -3.66
C ALA A 1 -16.82 11.30 -2.91
N VAL A 2 -17.07 11.73 -1.66
CA VAL A 2 -18.31 11.39 -0.96
C VAL A 2 -19.42 12.26 -1.55
N SER A 3 -20.42 11.65 -2.17
CA SER A 3 -21.57 12.38 -2.72
C SER A 3 -22.31 13.10 -1.59
N LYS A 4 -22.23 14.44 -1.55
CA LYS A 4 -23.05 15.25 -0.62
C LYS A 4 -24.49 15.24 -1.09
N ILE A 5 -25.37 14.60 -0.33
CA ILE A 5 -26.79 14.51 -0.62
C ILE A 5 -27.51 15.67 0.03
N ASN A 6 -27.91 16.66 -0.76
CA ASN A 6 -28.54 17.87 -0.25
C ASN A 6 -30.05 17.94 -0.56
N LYS A 7 -30.59 16.95 -1.26
CA LYS A 7 -31.96 16.95 -1.76
C LYS A 7 -32.60 15.59 -1.58
N LYS A 8 -33.87 15.62 -1.18
CA LYS A 8 -34.74 14.46 -1.02
C LYS A 8 -36.04 14.75 -1.78
N CYS A 9 -36.57 13.76 -2.48
CA CYS A 9 -37.84 13.87 -3.20
C CYS A 9 -38.72 12.66 -2.92
N ASN A 10 -40.03 12.84 -3.00
CA ASN A 10 -40.97 11.73 -2.95
C ASN A 10 -41.42 11.42 -4.37
N VAL A 11 -41.32 10.15 -4.77
CA VAL A 11 -41.65 9.67 -6.11
C VAL A 11 -42.70 8.57 -5.99
N THR A 12 -43.71 8.61 -6.84
CA THR A 12 -44.71 7.55 -6.94
C THR A 12 -44.36 6.63 -8.12
N LEU A 13 -44.02 5.39 -7.81
CA LEU A 13 -43.77 4.32 -8.77
C LEU A 13 -45.11 3.66 -9.13
N LYS A 14 -45.39 3.55 -10.42
CA LYS A 14 -46.56 2.83 -10.95
C LYS A 14 -46.11 1.72 -11.88
N SER A 15 -46.67 0.52 -11.72
CA SER A 15 -46.40 -0.57 -12.65
C SER A 15 -46.95 -0.25 -14.05
N LEU A 16 -46.21 -0.66 -15.07
CA LEU A 16 -46.68 -0.62 -16.47
C LEU A 16 -47.72 -1.70 -16.77
N ASN A 17 -47.80 -2.74 -15.93
CA ASN A 17 -48.46 -4.00 -16.26
C ASN A 17 -49.72 -4.27 -15.42
N CYS A 18 -49.87 -3.59 -14.29
CA CYS A 18 -50.99 -3.72 -13.37
C CYS A 18 -51.25 -2.40 -12.62
N GLU A 19 -52.27 -2.38 -11.76
CA GLU A 19 -52.65 -1.19 -10.97
C GLU A 19 -51.75 -0.94 -9.76
N TYR A 20 -50.68 -1.72 -9.58
CA TYR A 20 -49.78 -1.53 -8.45
C TYR A 20 -49.11 -0.15 -8.48
N THR A 21 -49.20 0.54 -7.35
CA THR A 21 -48.56 1.84 -7.12
C THR A 21 -47.94 1.88 -5.73
N THR A 22 -46.82 2.57 -5.58
CA THR A 22 -46.17 2.80 -4.28
C THR A 22 -45.44 4.13 -4.29
N THR A 23 -45.34 4.79 -3.13
CA THR A 23 -44.60 6.04 -2.99
C THR A 23 -43.33 5.79 -2.19
N ILE A 24 -42.20 6.21 -2.73
CA ILE A 24 -40.89 6.10 -2.08
C ILE A 24 -40.26 7.48 -1.90
N SER A 25 -39.39 7.57 -0.90
CA SER A 25 -38.65 8.78 -0.60
C SER A 25 -37.20 8.59 -1.02
N CYS A 26 -36.80 9.27 -2.08
CA CYS A 26 -35.51 9.12 -2.73
C CYS A 26 -34.55 10.24 -2.36
N LEU A 27 -33.27 9.90 -2.26
CA LEU A 27 -32.17 10.85 -2.21
C LEU A 27 -31.72 11.21 -3.62
N VAL A 28 -31.55 12.50 -3.91
CA VAL A 28 -31.21 12.96 -5.26
C VAL A 28 -29.69 13.02 -5.42
N LEU A 29 -29.18 12.21 -6.36
CA LEU A 29 -27.78 12.16 -6.76
C LEU A 29 -27.60 12.69 -8.19
N GLN A 30 -26.42 13.26 -8.50
CA GLN A 30 -26.10 13.69 -9.88
C GLN A 30 -25.95 12.50 -10.82
N ASN A 31 -25.33 11.43 -10.33
CA ASN A 31 -25.20 10.17 -11.05
C ASN A 31 -25.38 9.01 -10.07
N ILE A 32 -26.13 7.99 -10.49
CA ILE A 32 -26.47 6.84 -9.68
C ILE A 32 -25.53 5.67 -10.03
N THR A 33 -25.54 5.28 -11.30
CA THR A 33 -24.64 4.28 -11.90
C THR A 33 -24.33 4.69 -13.33
N GLY A 34 -23.34 4.04 -13.96
CA GLY A 34 -23.26 4.03 -15.42
C GLY A 34 -24.43 3.25 -16.06
N ASP A 35 -24.47 3.21 -17.38
CA ASP A 35 -25.54 2.52 -18.11
C ASP A 35 -25.57 1.02 -17.79
N LEU A 36 -26.78 0.50 -17.55
CA LEU A 36 -27.03 -0.89 -17.25
C LEU A 36 -28.08 -1.47 -18.20
N PRO A 37 -27.83 -2.66 -18.79
CA PRO A 37 -26.53 -3.36 -18.83
C PRO A 37 -25.48 -2.55 -19.59
N SER A 38 -24.20 -2.68 -19.24
CA SER A 38 -23.12 -1.90 -19.90
C SER A 38 -22.91 -2.23 -21.38
N ILE A 39 -23.46 -3.36 -21.82
CA ILE A 39 -23.48 -3.83 -23.21
C ILE A 39 -24.83 -4.45 -23.53
N LYS A 40 -25.20 -4.42 -24.81
CA LYS A 40 -26.45 -5.04 -25.27
C LYS A 40 -26.41 -6.55 -25.05
N VAL A 41 -27.47 -7.07 -24.46
CA VAL A 41 -27.64 -8.49 -24.16
C VAL A 41 -28.45 -9.16 -25.27
N ASP A 42 -27.97 -10.31 -25.77
CA ASP A 42 -28.77 -11.14 -26.69
C ASP A 42 -29.80 -11.95 -25.90
N THR A 43 -31.07 -11.62 -26.09
CA THR A 43 -32.20 -12.23 -25.38
C THR A 43 -32.75 -13.48 -26.07
N LYS A 44 -32.28 -13.82 -27.28
CA LYS A 44 -32.79 -14.97 -28.06
C LYS A 44 -32.68 -16.30 -27.31
N GLN A 45 -31.68 -16.42 -26.43
CA GLN A 45 -31.40 -17.66 -25.68
C GLN A 45 -32.21 -17.79 -24.38
N PHE A 46 -32.92 -16.74 -23.96
CA PHE A 46 -33.63 -16.69 -22.68
C PHE A 46 -35.00 -17.38 -22.73
N ASN A 47 -35.54 -17.63 -23.93
CA ASN A 47 -36.83 -18.30 -24.14
C ASN A 47 -37.95 -17.69 -23.27
N ILE A 48 -38.03 -16.37 -23.20
CA ILE A 48 -39.06 -15.68 -22.41
C ILE A 48 -40.43 -15.97 -23.02
N PRO A 49 -41.37 -16.59 -22.28
CA PRO A 49 -42.71 -16.85 -22.79
C PRO A 49 -43.43 -15.55 -23.21
N GLY A 50 -44.02 -15.52 -24.40
CA GLY A 50 -44.64 -14.31 -24.97
C GLY A 50 -45.85 -13.78 -24.18
N ASN A 51 -46.41 -14.57 -23.27
CA ASN A 51 -47.49 -14.17 -22.37
C ASN A 51 -47.00 -13.42 -21.11
N ILE A 52 -45.69 -13.23 -20.96
CA ILE A 52 -45.10 -12.55 -19.81
C ILE A 52 -44.94 -11.06 -20.09
N LYS A 53 -45.38 -10.24 -19.14
CA LYS A 53 -45.16 -8.79 -19.13
C LYS A 53 -43.97 -8.43 -18.25
N LEU A 54 -42.90 -7.92 -18.86
CA LEU A 54 -41.68 -7.52 -18.17
C LEU A 54 -41.87 -6.16 -17.47
N ALA A 55 -41.19 -5.96 -16.34
CA ALA A 55 -41.15 -4.67 -15.65
C ALA A 55 -40.40 -3.61 -16.48
N ASP A 56 -39.35 -4.04 -17.19
CA ASP A 56 -38.59 -3.24 -18.15
C ASP A 56 -38.55 -3.99 -19.50
N PRO A 57 -39.32 -3.57 -20.52
CA PRO A 57 -39.28 -4.18 -21.85
C PRO A 57 -37.95 -4.00 -22.59
N SER A 58 -37.13 -3.04 -22.16
CA SER A 58 -35.84 -2.66 -22.75
C SER A 58 -34.63 -3.11 -21.94
N PHE A 59 -34.80 -4.00 -20.94
CA PHE A 59 -33.75 -4.43 -20.00
C PHE A 59 -32.45 -4.96 -20.63
N TYR A 60 -32.50 -5.32 -21.92
CA TYR A 60 -31.37 -5.86 -22.66
C TYR A 60 -30.53 -4.79 -23.37
N GLN A 61 -30.95 -3.52 -23.33
CA GLN A 61 -30.26 -2.39 -23.96
C GLN A 61 -29.58 -1.53 -22.89
N PRO A 62 -28.35 -1.06 -23.12
CA PRO A 62 -27.71 -0.10 -22.21
C PRO A 62 -28.56 1.15 -22.04
N ASN A 63 -28.92 1.45 -20.80
CA ASN A 63 -29.69 2.65 -20.48
C ASN A 63 -29.33 3.18 -19.09
N LYS A 64 -29.61 4.46 -18.88
CA LYS A 64 -29.36 5.14 -17.62
C LYS A 64 -30.33 4.65 -16.55
N ILE A 65 -29.85 4.51 -15.31
CA ILE A 65 -30.69 4.22 -14.14
C ILE A 65 -31.14 5.52 -13.48
N ASP A 66 -32.45 5.69 -13.38
CA ASP A 66 -33.07 6.87 -12.77
C ASP A 66 -33.35 6.71 -11.26
N ILE A 67 -33.61 5.48 -10.81
CA ILE A 67 -34.02 5.18 -9.43
C ILE A 67 -33.36 3.88 -8.97
N LEU A 68 -32.73 3.90 -7.80
CA LEU A 68 -32.37 2.68 -7.05
C LEU A 68 -33.46 2.37 -6.05
N ILE A 69 -33.92 1.12 -6.07
CA ILE A 69 -34.88 0.60 -5.12
C ILE A 69 -34.10 -0.04 -3.97
N GLU A 70 -34.32 0.46 -2.76
CA GLU A 70 -33.70 -0.07 -1.55
C GLU A 70 -34.25 -1.46 -1.18
N ALA A 71 -33.51 -2.17 -0.33
CA ALA A 71 -33.80 -3.56 0.00
C ALA A 71 -35.17 -3.74 0.67
N ASP A 72 -35.59 -2.78 1.49
CA ASP A 72 -36.89 -2.78 2.18
C ASP A 72 -38.07 -2.84 1.20
N LEU A 73 -38.06 -2.03 0.14
CA LEU A 73 -39.06 -2.08 -0.91
C LEU A 73 -38.85 -3.29 -1.82
N PHE A 74 -37.60 -3.64 -2.15
CA PHE A 74 -37.31 -4.78 -3.03
C PHE A 74 -37.98 -6.07 -2.55
N TRP A 75 -37.85 -6.43 -1.26
CA TRP A 75 -38.48 -7.63 -0.71
C TRP A 75 -40.02 -7.58 -0.75
N ASN A 76 -40.60 -6.38 -0.58
CA ASN A 76 -42.04 -6.17 -0.66
C ASN A 76 -42.61 -6.26 -2.09
N LEU A 77 -41.76 -6.09 -3.10
CA LEU A 77 -42.13 -6.20 -4.51
C LEU A 77 -42.16 -7.64 -5.01
N LEU A 78 -41.44 -8.57 -4.37
CA LEU A 78 -41.38 -9.96 -4.79
C LEU A 78 -42.76 -10.63 -4.68
N CYS A 79 -43.10 -11.38 -5.72
CA CYS A 79 -44.32 -12.18 -5.78
C CYS A 79 -43.97 -13.66 -5.91
N VAL A 80 -44.93 -14.52 -5.57
CA VAL A 80 -44.84 -15.94 -5.91
C VAL A 80 -44.85 -16.09 -7.43
N GLY A 81 -43.81 -16.72 -7.97
CA GLY A 81 -43.65 -16.97 -9.40
C GLY A 81 -42.20 -16.78 -9.84
N GLN A 82 -41.58 -17.87 -10.25
CA GLN A 82 -40.22 -17.89 -10.78
C GLN A 82 -40.18 -18.83 -11.98
N ILE A 83 -39.52 -18.41 -13.05
CA ILE A 83 -39.34 -19.23 -14.26
C ILE A 83 -37.85 -19.31 -14.52
N SER A 84 -37.27 -20.48 -14.31
CA SER A 84 -35.87 -20.75 -14.64
C SER A 84 -35.75 -21.10 -16.12
N ALA A 85 -34.83 -20.44 -16.83
CA ALA A 85 -34.52 -20.79 -18.21
C ALA A 85 -33.56 -22.00 -18.33
N GLY A 86 -33.12 -22.58 -17.20
CA GLY A 86 -32.19 -23.72 -17.11
C GLY A 86 -30.93 -23.41 -16.29
N ALA A 87 -30.02 -24.38 -16.17
CA ALA A 87 -28.72 -24.20 -15.51
C ALA A 87 -27.84 -23.17 -16.24
N ASN A 88 -27.14 -22.30 -15.50
CA ASN A 88 -26.34 -21.19 -16.04
C ASN A 88 -27.09 -20.22 -16.98
N LYS A 89 -28.39 -20.06 -16.77
CA LYS A 89 -29.22 -19.09 -17.50
C LYS A 89 -29.94 -18.14 -16.55
N PRO A 90 -30.42 -16.99 -17.04
CA PRO A 90 -31.19 -16.08 -16.23
C PRO A 90 -32.49 -16.72 -15.74
N VAL A 91 -32.97 -16.19 -14.64
CA VAL A 91 -34.22 -16.53 -14.02
C VAL A 91 -35.15 -15.32 -14.10
N LEU A 92 -36.39 -15.59 -14.50
CA LEU A 92 -37.46 -14.61 -14.45
C LEU A 92 -38.10 -14.66 -13.07
N GLN A 93 -38.15 -13.53 -12.38
CA GLN A 93 -38.78 -13.39 -11.08
C GLN A 93 -40.01 -12.50 -11.21
N LYS A 94 -41.17 -12.97 -10.73
CA LYS A 94 -42.38 -12.16 -10.70
C LYS A 94 -42.26 -11.12 -9.60
N THR A 95 -42.56 -9.87 -9.94
CA THR A 95 -42.70 -8.77 -8.98
C THR A 95 -44.04 -8.06 -9.17
N LYS A 96 -44.41 -7.18 -8.24
CA LYS A 96 -45.57 -6.30 -8.37
C LYS A 96 -45.43 -5.27 -9.48
N LEU A 97 -44.23 -5.01 -10.00
CA LEU A 97 -43.99 -4.10 -11.13
C LEU A 97 -44.05 -4.80 -12.50
N GLY A 98 -43.95 -6.13 -12.52
CA GLY A 98 -43.80 -6.95 -13.72
C GLY A 98 -42.76 -8.04 -13.48
N TRP A 99 -42.48 -8.84 -14.50
CA TRP A 99 -41.42 -9.83 -14.42
C TRP A 99 -40.05 -9.17 -14.62
N ILE A 100 -39.10 -9.47 -13.75
CA ILE A 100 -37.71 -9.04 -13.86
C ILE A 100 -36.83 -10.21 -14.27
N VAL A 101 -35.70 -9.93 -14.91
CA VAL A 101 -34.71 -10.93 -15.32
C VAL A 101 -33.48 -10.76 -14.43
N SER A 102 -33.02 -11.85 -13.81
CA SER A 102 -31.83 -11.86 -12.96
C SER A 102 -31.06 -13.16 -13.11
N GLY A 103 -29.74 -13.10 -13.12
CA GLY A 103 -28.87 -14.28 -13.23
C GLY A 103 -27.81 -14.16 -14.32
N PRO A 104 -27.02 -15.22 -14.51
CA PRO A 104 -25.89 -15.18 -15.43
C PRO A 104 -26.37 -15.09 -16.88
N VAL A 105 -25.72 -14.22 -17.65
CA VAL A 105 -25.92 -14.10 -19.09
C VAL A 105 -24.63 -14.54 -19.79
N ASN A 106 -24.77 -15.38 -20.80
CA ASN A 106 -23.63 -15.86 -21.58
C ASN A 106 -23.25 -14.80 -22.62
N ILE A 107 -22.57 -13.75 -22.16
CA ILE A 107 -22.07 -12.70 -23.04
C ILE A 107 -20.72 -13.17 -23.57
N GLN A 108 -20.57 -13.24 -24.90
CA GLN A 108 -19.25 -13.34 -25.51
C GLN A 108 -18.57 -11.99 -25.37
N TYR A 109 -17.92 -11.81 -24.23
CA TYR A 109 -17.05 -10.67 -24.05
C TYR A 109 -15.85 -10.84 -25.01
N PRO A 110 -15.46 -9.81 -25.77
CA PRO A 110 -14.18 -9.89 -26.45
C PRO A 110 -13.10 -10.21 -25.40
N THR A 111 -12.25 -11.19 -25.73
CA THR A 111 -11.30 -12.02 -24.93
C THR A 111 -10.50 -11.46 -23.73
N LYS A 112 -10.84 -10.30 -23.16
CA LYS A 112 -10.50 -9.88 -21.79
C LYS A 112 -11.66 -9.04 -21.21
N ILE A 113 -12.17 -9.43 -20.05
CA ILE A 113 -12.97 -8.56 -19.19
C ILE A 113 -12.22 -8.42 -17.88
N GLN A 114 -11.89 -7.19 -17.53
CA GLN A 114 -11.52 -6.83 -16.18
C GLN A 114 -12.46 -5.69 -15.77
N CYS A 115 -13.23 -5.90 -14.72
CA CYS A 115 -14.11 -4.90 -14.13
C CYS A 115 -13.47 -4.47 -12.80
N ASN A 116 -13.03 -3.21 -12.75
CA ASN A 116 -12.76 -2.48 -11.51
C ASN A 116 -13.58 -1.20 -11.54
N PHE A 117 -14.61 -1.15 -10.71
CA PHE A 117 -15.40 0.04 -10.45
C PHE A 117 -14.60 1.01 -9.57
N SER A 118 -14.09 2.03 -10.23
CA SER A 118 -13.46 3.28 -9.79
C SER A 118 -13.36 4.07 -11.09
N GLU A 119 -13.76 5.34 -11.15
CA GLU A 119 -13.73 6.07 -12.42
C GLU A 119 -12.25 6.32 -12.82
N ASN A 120 -11.85 5.72 -13.95
CA ASN A 120 -10.48 5.26 -14.18
C ASN A 120 -9.86 5.98 -15.39
N ILE A 121 -8.94 6.93 -15.17
CA ILE A 121 -8.33 7.71 -16.26
C ILE A 121 -6.90 7.28 -16.59
N ASP A 122 -6.12 6.72 -15.67
CA ASP A 122 -4.78 6.22 -15.96
C ASP A 122 -4.24 5.40 -14.77
N ILE A 123 -3.75 4.18 -14.99
CA ILE A 123 -3.23 3.31 -13.93
C ILE A 123 -1.98 3.89 -13.29
N GLN A 124 -1.14 4.58 -14.06
CA GLN A 124 0.05 5.24 -13.53
C GLN A 124 -0.40 6.39 -12.63
N GLN A 125 -1.32 7.26 -13.09
CA GLN A 125 -1.97 8.26 -12.24
C GLN A 125 -2.84 7.69 -11.12
N GLN A 126 -3.33 6.45 -11.19
CA GLN A 126 -4.10 5.83 -10.12
C GLN A 126 -3.21 5.20 -9.07
N LEU A 127 -2.07 4.62 -9.45
CA LEU A 127 -1.01 4.29 -8.52
C LEU A 127 -0.43 5.56 -7.91
N PHE A 128 -0.22 6.60 -8.71
CA PHE A 128 0.20 7.92 -8.24
C PHE A 128 -0.84 8.52 -7.29
N ARG A 129 -2.13 8.53 -7.66
CA ARG A 129 -3.22 9.01 -6.79
C ARG A 129 -3.40 8.12 -5.58
N PHE A 130 -3.20 6.82 -5.70
CA PHE A 130 -3.27 5.90 -4.57
C PHE A 130 -2.15 6.23 -3.58
N TRP A 131 -0.93 6.44 -4.08
CA TRP A 131 0.21 6.93 -3.29
C TRP A 131 -0.04 8.35 -2.74
N GLU A 132 -0.57 9.30 -3.51
CA GLU A 132 -0.96 10.65 -3.05
C GLU A 132 -2.10 10.63 -2.01
N ILE A 133 -2.96 9.60 -2.04
CA ILE A 133 -4.10 9.44 -1.10
C ILE A 133 -3.66 8.71 0.17
N GLU A 134 -2.75 7.72 0.08
CA GLU A 134 -2.13 7.07 1.24
C GLU A 134 -1.09 7.98 1.93
N GLU A 135 -0.36 8.80 1.17
CA GLU A 135 0.44 9.91 1.68
C GLU A 135 -0.50 11.00 2.22
N THR A 136 -0.99 10.82 3.44
CA THR A 136 -1.69 11.90 4.17
C THR A 136 -0.83 13.17 4.13
N ALA A 137 -1.47 14.31 3.84
CA ALA A 137 -0.88 15.65 3.71
C ALA A 137 0.56 15.70 4.21
N THR A 138 1.51 15.82 3.27
CA THR A 138 2.93 16.02 3.53
C THR A 138 3.06 16.84 4.79
N LYS A 139 3.49 16.19 5.88
CA LYS A 139 3.82 16.93 7.09
C LYS A 139 4.78 18.00 6.62
N ALA A 140 4.50 19.25 6.98
CA ALA A 140 5.45 20.32 6.73
C ALA A 140 6.78 19.83 7.31
N LEU A 141 7.73 19.58 6.42
CA LEU A 141 9.04 19.08 6.82
C LEU A 141 9.59 20.07 7.82
N SER A 142 10.11 19.57 8.93
CA SER A 142 10.89 20.38 9.84
C SER A 142 12.06 21.02 9.09
N GLU A 143 12.62 22.10 9.63
CA GLU A 143 13.82 22.72 9.06
C GLU A 143 14.95 21.70 8.91
N GLU A 144 15.05 20.75 9.84
CA GLU A 144 16.04 19.67 9.80
C GLU A 144 15.78 18.67 8.67
N GLU A 145 14.54 18.20 8.51
CA GLU A 145 14.17 17.27 7.43
C GLU A 145 14.37 17.91 6.04
N ASN A 146 14.02 19.20 5.89
CA ASN A 146 14.28 19.96 4.66
C ASN A 146 15.79 20.07 4.37
N ALA A 147 16.59 20.40 5.38
CA ALA A 147 18.04 20.50 5.20
C ALA A 147 18.66 19.13 4.88
N CYS A 148 18.11 18.04 5.44
CA CYS A 148 18.52 16.67 5.14
C CYS A 148 18.20 16.29 3.69
N GLU A 149 17.00 16.63 3.21
CA GLU A 149 16.57 16.40 1.83
C GLU A 149 17.45 17.17 0.83
N VAL A 150 17.71 18.45 1.10
CA VAL A 150 18.62 19.28 0.28
C VAL A 150 20.03 18.68 0.25
N TYR A 151 20.53 18.20 1.39
CA TYR A 151 21.84 17.55 1.46
C TYR A 151 21.87 16.25 0.66
N PHE A 152 20.83 15.41 0.78
CA PHE A 152 20.69 14.15 0.06
C PHE A 152 20.68 14.39 -1.45
N GLN A 153 19.87 15.34 -1.94
CA GLN A 153 19.81 15.68 -3.37
C GLN A 153 21.15 16.21 -3.91
N LYS A 154 21.88 16.98 -3.09
CA LYS A 154 23.18 17.56 -3.49
C LYS A 154 24.31 16.53 -3.54
N THR A 155 24.30 15.56 -2.63
CA THR A 155 25.44 14.65 -2.41
C THR A 155 25.23 13.26 -2.99
N THR A 156 23.98 12.86 -3.24
CA THR A 156 23.68 11.56 -3.83
C THR A 156 24.03 11.56 -5.30
N THR A 157 24.96 10.68 -5.65
CA THR A 157 25.44 10.50 -7.02
C THR A 157 25.34 9.03 -7.41
N ARG A 158 25.45 8.74 -8.72
CA ARG A 158 25.60 7.37 -9.20
C ARG A 158 27.03 7.16 -9.66
N ASP A 159 27.63 6.05 -9.23
CA ASP A 159 28.93 5.63 -9.74
C ASP A 159 28.82 5.12 -11.19
N SER A 160 29.97 4.84 -11.82
CA SER A 160 30.03 4.32 -13.19
C SER A 160 29.38 2.94 -13.37
N SER A 161 29.10 2.22 -12.28
CA SER A 161 28.38 0.94 -12.28
C SER A 161 26.86 1.08 -12.07
N GLY A 162 26.38 2.32 -11.84
CA GLY A 162 24.98 2.62 -11.59
C GLY A 162 24.54 2.48 -10.12
N ARG A 163 25.46 2.23 -9.19
CA ARG A 163 25.17 2.19 -7.75
C ARG A 163 25.06 3.60 -7.18
N PHE A 164 24.15 3.77 -6.23
CA PHE A 164 24.02 5.04 -5.52
C PHE A 164 25.12 5.19 -4.49
N THR A 165 25.82 6.32 -4.56
CA THR A 165 26.75 6.79 -3.54
C THR A 165 26.04 7.88 -2.75
N VAL A 166 25.74 7.60 -1.49
CA VAL A 166 25.01 8.50 -0.58
C VAL A 166 25.95 8.93 0.53
N SER A 167 26.01 10.23 0.80
CA SER A 167 26.76 10.78 1.93
C SER A 167 25.89 10.85 3.16
N ILE A 168 26.46 10.54 4.33
CA ILE A 168 25.74 10.61 5.61
C ILE A 168 25.54 12.10 5.98
N PRO A 169 24.30 12.57 6.19
CA PRO A 169 24.03 13.95 6.57
C PRO A 169 24.30 14.15 8.07
N PHE A 170 25.24 15.01 8.42
CA PHE A 170 25.54 15.36 9.81
C PHE A 170 24.99 16.76 10.15
N LYS A 171 24.32 16.89 11.30
CA LYS A 171 23.76 18.16 11.83
C LYS A 171 24.84 19.16 12.20
N ASP A 172 26.00 18.65 12.61
CA ASP A 172 27.06 19.38 13.27
C ASP A 172 28.43 18.86 12.86
N SER A 173 29.47 19.63 13.19
CA SER A 173 30.84 19.16 13.04
C SER A 173 31.08 17.89 13.86
N LEU A 174 31.65 16.88 13.20
CA LEU A 174 32.08 15.64 13.83
C LEU A 174 33.11 15.88 14.97
N HIS A 175 33.74 17.06 15.05
CA HIS A 175 34.62 17.44 16.18
C HIS A 175 33.88 17.57 17.51
N LYS A 176 32.53 17.64 17.50
CA LYS A 176 31.72 17.54 18.73
C LYS A 176 31.65 16.12 19.30
N LEU A 177 32.05 15.11 18.52
CA LEU A 177 32.20 13.75 19.03
C LEU A 177 33.38 13.75 20.02
N GLY A 178 33.09 13.32 21.25
CA GLY A 178 34.12 13.06 22.23
C GLY A 178 34.89 11.78 21.92
N ASP A 179 35.81 11.43 22.81
CA ASP A 179 36.51 10.16 22.73
C ASP A 179 35.55 8.99 22.97
N SER A 180 35.62 8.00 22.08
CA SER A 180 34.85 6.75 22.09
C SER A 180 35.74 5.51 22.28
N ARG A 181 37.07 5.68 22.21
CA ARG A 181 38.03 4.57 22.17
C ARG A 181 38.01 3.74 23.44
N GLU A 182 37.99 4.38 24.60
CA GLU A 182 38.00 3.68 25.88
C GLU A 182 36.76 2.80 26.04
N GLN A 183 35.58 3.34 25.72
CA GLN A 183 34.32 2.61 25.81
C GLN A 183 34.25 1.44 24.82
N ALA A 184 34.63 1.67 23.57
CA ALA A 184 34.69 0.63 22.55
C ALA A 184 35.67 -0.48 22.94
N THR A 185 36.84 -0.12 23.49
CA THR A 185 37.84 -1.08 23.96
C THR A 185 37.31 -1.92 25.13
N ARG A 186 36.65 -1.32 26.11
CA ARG A 186 36.04 -2.07 27.23
C ARG A 186 34.98 -3.06 26.75
N ARG A 187 34.13 -2.67 25.79
CA ARG A 187 33.12 -3.56 25.19
C ARG A 187 33.77 -4.66 24.35
N PHE A 188 34.83 -4.34 23.61
CA PHE A 188 35.62 -5.32 22.87
C PHE A 188 36.24 -6.39 23.78
N MET A 189 36.84 -6.00 24.90
CA MET A 189 37.39 -6.95 25.88
C MET A 189 36.32 -7.90 26.46
N SER A 190 35.10 -7.40 26.67
CA SER A 190 33.97 -8.24 27.10
C SER A 190 33.57 -9.24 26.01
N LEU A 191 33.50 -8.77 24.76
CA LEU A 191 33.25 -9.64 23.61
C LEU A 191 34.34 -10.70 23.46
N GLU A 192 35.61 -10.33 23.63
CA GLU A 192 36.74 -11.26 23.55
C GLU A 192 36.61 -12.40 24.56
N LYS A 193 36.25 -12.10 25.81
CA LYS A 193 35.99 -13.13 26.83
C LYS A 193 34.89 -14.10 26.39
N ARG A 194 33.82 -13.59 25.78
CA ARG A 194 32.74 -14.42 25.23
C ARG A 194 33.22 -15.30 24.08
N LEU A 195 34.03 -14.74 23.17
CA LEU A 195 34.63 -15.48 22.05
C LEU A 195 35.59 -16.58 22.55
N GLN A 196 36.28 -16.37 23.66
CA GLN A 196 37.12 -17.39 24.28
C GLN A 196 36.29 -18.51 24.92
N SER A 197 35.14 -18.19 25.53
CA SER A 197 34.26 -19.18 26.16
C SER A 197 33.41 -20.00 25.18
N ASP A 198 33.00 -19.42 24.04
CA ASP A 198 32.09 -20.04 23.08
C ASP A 198 32.75 -20.16 21.70
N HIS A 199 33.25 -21.37 21.41
CA HIS A 199 33.96 -21.66 20.16
C HIS A 199 33.07 -21.53 18.92
N LYS A 200 31.79 -21.92 19.02
CA LYS A 200 30.86 -21.88 17.88
C LYS A 200 30.52 -20.43 17.55
N PHE A 201 30.27 -19.61 18.56
CA PHE A 201 30.06 -18.17 18.37
C PHE A 201 31.29 -17.50 17.76
N LYS A 202 32.50 -17.86 18.20
CA LYS A 202 33.75 -17.33 17.67
C LYS A 202 33.96 -17.65 16.18
N GLU A 203 33.72 -18.88 15.78
CA GLU A 203 33.86 -19.30 14.38
C GLU A 203 32.94 -18.50 13.46
N GLN A 204 31.66 -18.38 13.83
CA GLN A 204 30.69 -17.59 13.08
C GLN A 204 31.04 -16.10 13.05
N TYR A 205 31.61 -15.57 14.14
CA TYR A 205 32.02 -14.18 14.24
C TYR A 205 33.17 -13.87 13.28
N ILE A 206 34.19 -14.72 13.26
CA ILE A 206 35.34 -14.60 12.36
C ILE A 206 34.87 -14.70 10.91
N GLN A 207 34.02 -15.68 10.59
CA GLN A 207 33.49 -15.86 9.24
C GLN A 207 32.77 -14.59 8.74
N PHE A 208 31.91 -13.97 9.56
CA PHE A 208 31.25 -12.72 9.19
C PHE A 208 32.26 -11.60 8.93
N MET A 209 33.23 -11.39 9.83
CA MET A 209 34.21 -10.31 9.68
C MET A 209 35.07 -10.50 8.43
N THR A 210 35.46 -11.74 8.11
CA THR A 210 36.21 -12.05 6.88
C THR A 210 35.38 -11.74 5.64
N GLU A 211 34.13 -12.21 5.58
CA GLU A 211 33.21 -11.91 4.46
C GLU A 211 33.00 -10.39 4.31
N TYR A 212 32.84 -9.66 5.42
CA TYR A 212 32.66 -8.21 5.42
C TYR A 212 33.88 -7.45 4.86
N ILE A 213 35.10 -7.95 5.10
CA ILE A 213 36.34 -7.43 4.50
C ILE A 213 36.41 -7.77 3.01
N GLU A 214 36.14 -9.03 2.64
CA GLU A 214 36.22 -9.51 1.25
C GLU A 214 35.23 -8.81 0.32
N LEU A 215 34.04 -8.47 0.83
CA LEU A 215 33.03 -7.67 0.12
C LEU A 215 33.42 -6.19 -0.01
N GLY A 216 34.51 -5.76 0.61
CA GLY A 216 34.96 -4.36 0.60
C GLY A 216 34.13 -3.44 1.48
N HIS A 217 33.37 -3.97 2.44
CA HIS A 217 32.58 -3.17 3.39
C HIS A 217 33.42 -2.63 4.57
N MET A 218 34.64 -3.14 4.75
CA MET A 218 35.61 -2.59 5.69
C MET A 218 37.04 -2.73 5.16
N SER A 219 37.92 -1.83 5.60
CA SER A 219 39.35 -1.88 5.32
C SER A 219 40.15 -1.64 6.59
N LYS A 220 41.40 -2.12 6.62
CA LYS A 220 42.30 -1.88 7.75
C LYS A 220 42.79 -0.43 7.69
N VAL A 221 42.60 0.31 8.78
CA VAL A 221 43.14 1.67 8.93
C VAL A 221 44.66 1.61 9.02
N THR A 222 45.37 2.32 8.13
CA THR A 222 46.83 2.36 8.07
C THR A 222 47.44 3.47 8.93
N ASP A 223 46.73 4.58 9.11
CA ASP A 223 47.27 5.81 9.69
C ASP A 223 46.44 6.24 10.92
N VAL A 224 46.79 5.69 12.08
CA VAL A 224 46.23 6.13 13.38
C VAL A 224 47.11 7.24 14.01
N ASN A 225 48.25 7.56 13.38
CA ASN A 225 49.27 8.47 13.93
C ASN A 225 49.36 9.82 13.22
N ASP A 226 48.61 10.07 12.15
CA ASP A 226 48.52 11.41 11.55
C ASP A 226 47.64 12.29 12.43
N SER A 227 48.29 12.78 13.48
CA SER A 227 47.83 13.81 14.40
C SER A 227 47.82 15.17 13.70
N SER A 228 47.29 15.22 12.47
CA SER A 228 46.76 16.47 11.95
C SER A 228 45.53 16.79 12.79
N ALA A 229 45.45 18.01 13.32
CA ALA A 229 44.39 18.45 14.23
C ALA A 229 42.96 18.34 13.63
N ASP A 230 42.85 17.92 12.37
CA ASP A 230 41.61 17.80 11.60
C ASP A 230 41.14 16.34 11.38
N SER A 231 41.89 15.31 11.81
CA SER A 231 41.46 13.91 11.63
C SER A 231 40.51 13.45 12.75
N ILE A 232 39.25 13.16 12.41
CA ILE A 232 38.23 12.77 13.39
C ILE A 232 38.11 11.25 13.41
N SER A 233 38.49 10.65 14.55
CA SER A 233 38.42 9.20 14.76
C SER A 233 37.25 8.82 15.66
N CYS A 234 36.36 7.95 15.15
CA CYS A 234 35.21 7.43 15.89
C CYS A 234 35.31 5.90 15.98
N PHE A 235 35.28 5.37 17.21
CA PHE A 235 35.33 3.93 17.47
C PHE A 235 33.95 3.42 17.86
N LEU A 236 33.34 2.62 16.99
CA LEU A 236 32.04 2.02 17.24
C LEU A 236 32.20 0.65 17.94
N PRO A 237 31.58 0.45 19.12
CA PRO A 237 31.44 -0.88 19.69
C PRO A 237 30.65 -1.79 18.74
N HIS A 238 30.92 -3.08 18.76
CA HIS A 238 30.19 -4.05 17.96
C HIS A 238 29.84 -5.30 18.76
N GLN A 239 28.72 -5.94 18.40
CA GLN A 239 28.26 -7.16 19.05
C GLN A 239 27.63 -8.15 18.06
N GLY A 240 27.78 -9.44 18.32
CA GLY A 240 27.13 -10.50 17.56
C GLY A 240 25.74 -10.80 18.12
N VAL A 241 24.72 -10.74 17.26
CA VAL A 241 23.32 -11.07 17.56
C VAL A 241 22.94 -12.36 16.81
N LEU A 242 22.48 -13.36 17.56
CA LEU A 242 21.92 -14.59 17.03
C LEU A 242 20.39 -14.47 17.05
N ARG A 243 19.74 -14.80 15.93
CA ARG A 243 18.29 -15.03 15.88
C ARG A 243 18.08 -16.52 15.70
N GLU A 244 17.56 -17.17 16.73
CA GLU A 244 17.33 -18.62 16.75
C GLU A 244 16.11 -19.04 15.89
N ASP A 245 15.24 -18.08 15.57
CA ASP A 245 13.93 -18.30 14.94
C ASP A 245 13.96 -18.31 13.40
N SER A 246 15.13 -18.15 12.78
CA SER A 246 15.28 -18.12 11.32
C SER A 246 15.78 -19.46 10.78
N LEU A 247 15.14 -19.98 9.71
CA LEU A 247 15.60 -21.16 8.95
C LEU A 247 17.08 -21.10 8.54
N THR A 248 17.65 -19.89 8.50
CA THR A 248 19.08 -19.63 8.36
C THR A 248 19.58 -18.86 9.59
N THR A 249 19.98 -19.56 10.65
CA THR A 249 20.59 -18.99 11.88
C THR A 249 21.98 -18.40 11.61
N LYS A 250 22.09 -17.40 10.72
CA LYS A 250 23.35 -16.68 10.48
C LYS A 250 23.53 -15.60 11.56
N LEU A 251 24.68 -15.64 12.24
CA LEU A 251 25.15 -14.59 13.13
C LEU A 251 25.22 -13.27 12.36
N ARG A 252 24.70 -12.18 12.95
CA ARG A 252 24.87 -10.82 12.42
C ARG A 252 25.68 -9.99 13.40
N ILE A 253 26.63 -9.22 12.89
CA ILE A 253 27.37 -8.24 13.70
C ILE A 253 26.69 -6.89 13.56
N VAL A 254 26.40 -6.26 14.70
CA VAL A 254 25.80 -4.93 14.78
C VAL A 254 26.83 -3.96 15.34
N PHE A 255 27.06 -2.86 14.62
CA PHE A 255 27.89 -1.74 15.07
C PHE A 255 27.00 -0.72 15.79
N ASP A 256 27.30 -0.44 17.05
CA ASP A 256 26.48 0.40 17.91
C ASP A 256 26.87 1.88 17.75
N ALA A 257 26.28 2.54 16.76
CA ALA A 257 26.39 3.98 16.55
C ALA A 257 25.55 4.83 17.53
N SER A 258 24.77 4.19 18.41
CA SER A 258 23.99 4.86 19.45
C SER A 258 24.75 5.01 20.78
N ALA A 259 25.91 4.37 20.89
CA ALA A 259 26.77 4.46 22.06
C ALA A 259 27.20 5.92 22.32
N VAL A 260 26.91 6.40 23.52
CA VAL A 260 27.22 7.76 23.95
C VAL A 260 28.72 7.89 24.24
N MET A 261 29.36 8.86 23.62
CA MET A 261 30.80 9.16 23.74
C MET A 261 31.07 10.11 24.91
N SER A 262 32.34 10.45 25.17
CA SER A 262 32.71 11.30 26.31
C SER A 262 32.08 12.70 26.30
N SER A 263 31.68 13.21 25.13
CA SER A 263 31.00 14.50 24.98
C SER A 263 29.49 14.45 25.31
N GLY A 264 28.93 13.27 25.59
CA GLY A 264 27.50 13.09 25.79
C GLY A 264 26.68 12.92 24.50
N CYS A 265 27.32 12.98 23.33
CA CYS A 265 26.70 12.72 22.04
C CYS A 265 27.05 11.32 21.50
N SER A 266 26.17 10.75 20.67
CA SER A 266 26.42 9.54 19.88
C SER A 266 26.51 9.87 18.39
N LEU A 267 27.05 8.95 17.59
CA LEU A 267 27.14 9.15 16.13
C LEU A 267 25.74 9.33 15.51
N ASN A 268 24.75 8.55 15.96
CA ASN A 268 23.37 8.70 15.51
C ASN A 268 22.74 10.04 15.93
N SER A 269 23.10 10.58 17.10
CA SER A 269 22.57 11.89 17.53
C SER A 269 23.07 13.06 16.69
N LEU A 270 24.23 12.92 16.06
CA LEU A 270 24.78 13.91 15.14
C LEU A 270 24.28 13.77 13.70
N GLN A 271 23.58 12.69 13.37
CA GLN A 271 23.00 12.51 12.03
C GLN A 271 21.69 13.28 11.92
N MET A 272 21.48 13.92 10.78
CA MET A 272 20.22 14.59 10.49
C MET A 272 19.09 13.56 10.41
N VAL A 273 17.94 13.90 10.95
CA VAL A 273 16.73 13.09 10.82
C VAL A 273 16.11 13.42 9.48
N GLY A 274 16.10 12.44 8.59
CA GLY A 274 15.39 12.53 7.31
C GLY A 274 13.87 12.37 7.49
N PRO A 275 13.09 12.80 6.48
CA PRO A 275 11.65 12.59 6.49
C PRO A 275 11.30 11.10 6.61
N THR A 276 10.23 10.81 7.34
CA THR A 276 9.67 9.45 7.36
C THR A 276 8.89 9.23 6.07
N ILE A 277 9.31 8.24 5.27
CA ILE A 277 8.63 7.79 4.05
C ILE A 277 7.49 6.85 4.42
#